data_AF-A0A074JFL5-F1
#
_entry.id   AF-A0A074JFL5-F1
#
_cell.length_a   1.000
_cell.length_b   1.000
_cell.length_c   1.000
_cell.angle_alpha   90.00
_cell.angle_beta   90.00
_cell.angle_gamma   90.00
#
_symmetry.space_group_name_H-M   'P 1'
#
loop_
_entity.id
_entity.type
_entity.pdbx_description
1 polymer ?
#
loop_
_entity_poly.entity_id
_entity_poly.type
_entity_poly.pdbx_seq_one_letter_code
_entity_poly.pdbx_strand_id
1 'polypeptide(L)' 'MIALITMHELQGLTAQQLGELHQFFTWLLTEPTFDEAERRHILATLENIERAMGYVARPSPKGFTIKL' A
#
# COMPACT_ATOMS: atom_id res chain seq x y z
N MET A 1 17.32 0.77 4.04
CA MET A 1 16.79 -0.18 3.04
C MET A 1 15.47 -0.72 3.56
N ILE A 2 14.36 -0.23 3.03
CA ILE A 2 13.01 -0.74 3.33
C ILE A 2 12.85 -2.03 2.51
N ALA A 3 12.53 -3.15 3.17
CA ALA A 3 12.29 -4.40 2.46
C ALA A 3 11.05 -4.27 1.58
N LEU A 4 11.18 -4.66 0.31
CA LEU A 4 10.04 -4.75 -0.61
C LEU A 4 9.15 -5.91 -0.17
N ILE A 5 7.97 -5.60 0.34
CA ILE A 5 6.97 -6.62 0.67
C ILE A 5 6.15 -6.89 -0.60
N THR A 6 6.18 -8.14 -1.07
CA THR A 6 5.44 -8.58 -2.24
C THR A 6 3.97 -8.83 -1.91
N MET A 7 3.11 -8.75 -2.93
CA MET A 7 1.67 -9.05 -2.77
C MET A 7 1.43 -10.49 -2.26
N HIS A 8 2.27 -11.45 -2.68
CA HIS A 8 2.19 -12.83 -2.24
C HIS A 8 2.45 -12.95 -0.72
N GLU A 9 3.45 -12.22 -0.20
CA GLU A 9 3.75 -12.20 1.24
C GLU A 9 2.57 -11.61 2.04
N LEU A 10 1.92 -10.56 1.52
CA LEU A 10 0.75 -9.95 2.17
C LEU A 10 -0.47 -10.86 2.21
N GLN A 11 -0.70 -11.67 1.17
CA GLN A 11 -1.83 -12.60 1.11
C GLN A 11 -1.74 -13.72 2.17
N GLY A 12 -0.54 -14.03 2.65
CA GLY A 12 -0.33 -14.99 3.74
C GLY A 12 -0.60 -14.44 5.13
N LEU A 13 -0.86 -13.13 5.27
CA LEU A 13 -1.07 -12.48 6.56
C LEU A 13 -2.53 -12.45 6.95
N THR A 14 -2.76 -12.48 8.26
CA THR A 14 -4.10 -12.27 8.83
C THR A 14 -4.52 -10.81 8.69
N ALA A 15 -5.83 -10.54 8.74
CA ALA A 15 -6.37 -9.18 8.70
C ALA A 15 -5.79 -8.28 9.81
N GLN A 16 -5.54 -8.83 11.00
CA GLN A 16 -4.90 -8.09 12.10
C GLN A 16 -3.47 -7.68 11.74
N GLN A 17 -2.66 -8.62 11.23
CA GLN A 17 -1.27 -8.34 10.82
C GLN A 17 -1.22 -7.32 9.68
N LEU A 18 -2.15 -7.38 8.73
CA LEU A 18 -2.29 -6.38 7.67
C LEU A 18 -2.62 -5.00 8.23
N GLY A 19 -3.51 -4.92 9.23
CA GLY A 19 -3.83 -3.66 9.93
C GLY A 19 -2.63 -3.08 10.68
N GLU A 20 -1.87 -3.91 11.39
CA GLU A 20 -0.65 -3.52 12.10
C GLU A 20 0.42 -3.00 11.12
N LEU A 21 0.63 -3.69 9.99
CA LEU A 21 1.54 -3.25 8.94
C LEU A 21 1.09 -1.92 8.32
N HIS A 22 -0.20 -1.78 8.02
CA HIS A 22 -0.74 -0.54 7.48
C HIS A 22 -0.47 0.65 8.41
N GLN A 23 -0.72 0.49 9.72
CA GLN A 23 -0.43 1.53 10.72
C GLN A 23 1.07 1.86 10.78
N PHE A 24 1.93 0.83 10.78
CA PHE A 24 3.37 1.02 10.80
C PHE A 24 3.88 1.81 9.59
N PHE A 25 3.48 1.44 8.37
CA PHE A 25 3.89 2.15 7.16
C PHE A 25 3.28 3.56 7.05
N THR A 26 2.08 3.77 7.57
CA THR A 26 1.49 5.12 7.69
C THR A 26 2.32 6.00 8.62
N TRP A 27 2.77 5.46 9.76
CA TRP A 27 3.66 6.17 10.67
C TRP A 27 5.01 6.48 10.02
N LEU A 28 5.60 5.53 9.27
CA LEU A 28 6.85 5.76 8.54
C LEU A 28 6.79 6.94 7.56
N LEU A 29 5.64 7.23 6.94
CA LEU A 29 5.53 8.40 6.05
C LEU A 29 5.74 9.74 6.76
N THR A 30 5.48 9.79 8.07
CA THR A 30 5.64 10.99 8.89
C THR A 30 7.10 11.27 9.25
N GLU A 31 7.98 10.28 9.10
CA GLU A 31 9.40 10.45 9.40
C GLU A 31 10.07 11.36 8.35
N PRO A 32 10.79 12.40 8.78
CA PRO A 32 11.42 13.37 7.87
C PRO A 32 12.67 12.81 7.18
N THR A 33 13.17 11.66 7.65
CA THR A 33 14.46 11.09 7.26
C THR A 33 14.45 10.35 5.94
N PHE A 34 13.27 9.99 5.42
CA PHE A 34 13.16 9.25 4.16
C PHE A 34 13.31 10.15 2.94
N ASP A 35 14.15 9.70 2.02
CA ASP A 35 14.29 10.33 0.71
C ASP A 35 13.07 10.05 -0.19
N GLU A 36 13.05 10.68 -1.37
CA GLU A 36 11.93 10.55 -2.32
C GLU A 36 11.75 9.10 -2.85
N ALA A 37 12.83 8.33 -2.97
CA ALA A 37 12.73 6.94 -3.43
C ALA A 37 12.14 6.05 -2.32
N GLU A 38 12.58 6.25 -1.08
CA GLU A 38 12.06 5.55 0.09
C GLU A 38 10.58 5.88 0.33
N ARG A 39 10.19 7.16 0.21
CA ARG A 39 8.78 7.58 0.31
C ARG A 39 7.90 6.91 -0.74
N ARG A 40 8.35 6.85 -2.00
CA ARG A 40 7.61 6.15 -3.07
C ARG A 40 7.49 4.65 -2.81
N HIS A 41 8.53 4.01 -2.25
CA HIS A 41 8.45 2.61 -1.86
C HIS A 41 7.46 2.36 -0.71
N ILE A 42 7.42 3.23 0.29
CA ILE A 42 6.45 3.15 1.39
C ILE A 42 5.02 3.26 0.84
N LEU A 43 4.76 4.24 -0.04
CA LEU A 43 3.45 4.43 -0.66
C LEU A 43 3.03 3.20 -1.50
N ALA A 44 3.93 2.67 -2.33
CA ALA A 44 3.66 1.46 -3.12
C ALA A 44 3.34 0.24 -2.23
N THR A 45 4.00 0.14 -1.07
CA THR A 45 3.75 -0.93 -0.10
C THR A 45 2.40 -0.77 0.58
N LEU A 46 2.03 0.46 0.96
CA LEU A 46 0.70 0.77 1.50
C LEU A 46 -0.41 0.40 0.53
N GLU A 47 -0.29 0.76 -0.76
CA GLU A 47 -1.28 0.36 -1.77
C GLU A 47 -1.45 -1.16 -1.86
N ASN A 48 -0.36 -1.92 -1.75
CA ASN A 48 -0.42 -3.38 -1.78
C ASN A 48 -1.10 -3.95 -0.53
N ILE A 49 -0.83 -3.38 0.65
CA ILE A 49 -1.50 -3.77 1.90
C ILE A 49 -3.01 -3.47 1.81
N GLU A 50 -3.38 -2.28 1.32
CA GLU A 50 -4.78 -1.91 1.08
C GLU A 50 -5.48 -2.89 0.14
N ARG A 51 -4.83 -3.24 -0.99
CA ARG A 51 -5.35 -4.27 -1.90
C ARG A 51 -5.49 -5.63 -1.23
N ALA A 52 -4.53 -6.03 -0.39
CA ALA A 52 -4.57 -7.31 0.32
C ALA A 52 -5.68 -7.36 1.38
N MET A 53 -5.98 -6.23 2.02
CA MET A 53 -7.12 -6.06 2.93
C MET A 53 -8.48 -6.01 2.20
N GLY A 54 -8.49 -5.99 0.86
CA GLY A 54 -9.71 -5.91 0.06
C GLY A 54 -10.25 -4.48 -0.10
N TYR A 55 -9.47 -3.45 0.25
CA TYR A 55 -9.82 -2.09 -0.14
C TYR A 55 -9.68 -1.99 -1.66
N VAL A 56 -10.78 -1.63 -2.32
CA VAL A 56 -10.72 -1.25 -3.73
C VAL A 56 -9.93 0.04 -3.77
N ALA A 57 -8.65 -0.05 -4.17
CA ALA A 57 -7.85 1.11 -4.53
C ALA A 57 -8.74 1.97 -5.43
N ARG A 58 -9.11 3.16 -4.94
CA ARG A 58 -10.05 4.06 -5.59
C ARG A 58 -9.70 4.06 -7.08
N PRO A 59 -10.63 3.70 -8.00
CA PRO A 59 -10.28 3.65 -9.40
C PRO A 59 -9.72 5.02 -9.75
N SER A 60 -8.44 5.04 -10.17
CA SER A 60 -7.89 6.24 -10.79
C SER A 60 -8.88 6.68 -11.87
N PRO A 61 -9.17 7.97 -12.03
CA PRO A 61 -10.15 8.45 -13.00
C PRO A 61 -9.61 8.24 -14.43
N LYS A 62 -9.55 6.99 -14.87
CA LYS A 62 -9.31 6.59 -16.25
C LYS A 62 -10.65 6.13 -16.80
N GLY A 63 -11.33 7.09 -17.42
CA GLY A 63 -12.31 6.85 -18.47
C GLY A 63 -13.53 6.04 -18.05
N PHE A 64 -14.55 6.73 -17.55
CA PHE A 64 -15.92 6.31 -17.81
C PHE A 64 -16.10 6.22 -19.34
N THR A 65 -15.90 5.02 -19.90
CA THR A 65 -16.38 4.71 -21.25
C THR A 65 -17.63 3.89 -21.06
N ILE A 66 -18.77 4.57 -20.95
CA ILE A 66 -20.07 3.92 -21.15
C ILE A 66 -20.08 3.52 -22.63
N LYS A 67 -20.02 2.22 -22.90
CA LYS A 67 -20.39 1.69 -24.22
C LYS A 67 -21.88 1.93 -24.41
N LEU A 68 -22.18 2.45 -25.60
CA LEU A 68 -23.51 2.74 -26.17
C LEU A 68 -24.56 1.67 -25.86
#